data_AF-A0A3P7QH33-F1
#
_entry.id   AF-A0A3P7QH33-F1
#
_cell.length_a   1.000
_cell.length_b   1.000
_cell.length_c   1.000
_cell.angle_alpha   90.00
_cell.angle_beta   90.00
_cell.angle_gamma   90.00
#
_symmetry.space_group_name_H-M   'P 1'
#
loop_
_entity.id
_entity.type
_entity.pdbx_description
1 polymer ?
#
loop_
_entity_poly.entity_id
_entity_poly.type
_entity_poly.pdbx_seq_one_letter_code
_entity_poly.pdbx_strand_id
1 'polypeptide(L)' 'MIQFIFLGVLAASNSLINLDLMSYCQLGYTALSYNLYGCYCGIGGSGKPIDGIDE' A
#
# COMPACT_ATOMS: atom_id res chain seq x y z
N MET A 1 -19.33 -0.73 4.33
CA MET A 1 -17.86 -0.85 4.40
C MET A 1 -17.37 -2.20 3.89
N ILE A 2 -17.90 -3.32 4.41
CA ILE A 2 -17.49 -4.69 3.99
C ILE A 2 -17.55 -4.89 2.46
N GLN A 3 -18.60 -4.40 1.79
CA GLN A 3 -18.75 -4.58 0.34
C GLN A 3 -17.60 -3.97 -0.49
N PHE A 4 -17.07 -2.81 -0.07
CA PHE A 4 -15.98 -2.15 -0.81
C PHE A 4 -14.64 -2.88 -0.62
N ILE A 5 -14.41 -3.43 0.57
CA ILE A 5 -13.22 -4.24 0.85
C ILE A 5 -13.25 -5.51 -0.02
N PHE A 6 -14.41 -6.17 -0.11
CA PHE A 6 -14.55 -7.40 -0.90
C PHE A 6 -14.28 -7.18 -2.39
N LEU A 7 -14.80 -6.09 -2.95
CA LEU A 7 -14.51 -5.68 -4.34
C LEU A 7 -13.03 -5.31 -4.53
N GLY A 8 -12.42 -4.64 -3.56
CA GLY A 8 -11.01 -4.27 -3.58
C GLY A 8 -10.08 -5.49 -3.61
N VAL A 9 -10.37 -6.51 -2.79
CA VAL A 9 -9.60 -7.76 -2.78
C VAL A 9 -9.76 -8.52 -4.11
N LEU A 10 -10.97 -8.57 -4.67
CA LEU A 10 -11.21 -9.25 -5.96
C LEU A 10 -10.51 -8.54 -7.13
N ALA A 11 -10.34 -7.23 -7.04
CA ALA A 11 -9.65 -6.41 -8.05
C ALA A 11 -8.13 -6.33 -7.86
N ALA A 12 -7.60 -6.77 -6.72
CA ALA A 12 -6.17 -6.68 -6.43
C ALA A 12 -5.37 -7.61 -7.36
N SER A 13 -4.30 -7.08 -7.96
CA SER A 13 -3.37 -7.89 -8.73
C SER A 13 -2.53 -8.78 -7.82
N ASN A 14 -2.00 -9.88 -8.37
CA ASN A 14 -1.03 -10.73 -7.66
C ASN A 14 0.18 -9.92 -7.14
N SER A 15 0.58 -8.85 -7.84
CA SER A 15 1.65 -7.96 -7.37
C SER A 15 1.29 -7.18 -6.11
N LEU A 16 0.04 -6.71 -5.98
CA LEU A 16 -0.42 -6.00 -4.78
C LEU A 16 -0.55 -6.95 -3.58
N ILE A 17 -1.03 -8.17 -3.81
CA ILE A 17 -1.09 -9.20 -2.76
C ILE A 17 0.32 -9.59 -2.32
N ASN A 18 1.24 -9.78 -3.26
CA ASN A 18 2.64 -10.08 -2.93
C ASN A 18 3.29 -8.94 -2.14
N LEU A 19 3.03 -7.67 -2.50
CA LEU A 19 3.51 -6.53 -1.74
C LEU A 19 3.00 -6.57 -0.29
N ASP A 20 1.70 -6.80 -0.09
CA ASP A 20 1.10 -6.87 1.25
C ASP A 20 1.68 -8.01 2.09
N LEU A 21 1.87 -9.19 1.49
CA LEU A 21 2.49 -10.34 2.15
C LEU A 21 3.96 -10.11 2.49
N MET A 22 4.72 -9.43 1.60
CA MET A 22 6.12 -9.08 1.88
C MET A 22 6.22 -8.07 3.00
N SER A 23 5.38 -7.02 3.01
CA SER A 23 5.31 -6.05 4.10
C SER A 23 4.98 -6.74 5.42
N TYR A 24 3.99 -7.63 5.44
CA TYR A 24 3.65 -8.38 6.66
C TYR A 24 4.82 -9.24 7.14
N CYS A 25 5.51 -9.93 6.24
CA CYS A 25 6.65 -10.78 6.59
C CYS A 25 7.88 -10.00 7.09
N GLN A 26 8.16 -8.83 6.52
CA GLN A 26 9.37 -8.06 6.80
C GLN A 26 9.18 -7.02 7.92
N LEU A 27 7.99 -6.43 8.02
CA LEU A 27 7.70 -5.29 8.91
C LEU A 27 6.76 -5.67 10.05
N GLY A 28 6.04 -6.79 9.94
CA GLY A 28 5.04 -7.20 10.93
C GLY A 28 3.68 -6.51 10.79
N TYR A 29 3.46 -5.75 9.71
CA TYR A 29 2.19 -5.10 9.39
C TYR A 29 1.97 -5.02 7.87
N THR A 30 0.72 -4.78 7.48
CA THR A 30 0.28 -4.79 6.07
C THR A 30 0.80 -3.58 5.30
N ALA A 31 0.95 -3.72 3.99
CA ALA A 31 1.34 -2.62 3.09
C ALA A 31 0.30 -1.48 3.10
N LEU A 32 -0.93 -1.76 3.53
CA LEU A 32 -1.99 -0.77 3.67
C LEU A 32 -1.61 0.39 4.61
N SER A 33 -0.69 0.19 5.55
CA SER A 33 -0.16 1.27 6.41
C SER A 33 0.54 2.38 5.63
N TYR A 34 1.04 2.08 4.43
CA TYR A 34 1.68 3.05 3.53
C TYR A 34 0.74 3.59 2.45
N ASN A 35 -0.52 3.13 2.40
CA ASN A 35 -1.46 3.63 1.41
C ASN A 35 -1.84 5.08 1.77
N LEU A 36 -1.61 6.01 0.83
CA LEU A 36 -1.80 7.46 1.03
C LEU A 36 -0.86 8.05 2.09
N TYR A 37 0.34 7.48 2.21
CA TYR A 37 1.41 8.04 3.02
C TYR A 37 2.31 8.94 2.16
N GLY A 38 2.68 10.11 2.69
CA GLY A 38 3.57 11.05 2.01
C GLY A 38 3.06 11.54 0.65
N CYS A 39 4.00 11.76 -0.26
CA CYS A 39 3.80 12.24 -1.61
C CYS A 39 3.81 11.12 -2.65
N TYR A 40 4.37 9.94 -2.35
CA TYR A 40 4.66 8.87 -3.30
C TYR A 40 4.07 7.50 -2.92
N CYS A 41 3.83 7.21 -1.63
CA CYS A 41 3.27 5.91 -1.25
C CYS A 41 1.75 5.83 -1.56
N GLY A 42 1.42 5.33 -2.75
CA GLY A 42 0.05 5.17 -3.23
C GLY A 42 -0.03 5.08 -4.75
N ILE A 43 -1.20 5.40 -5.31
CA ILE A 43 -1.36 5.50 -6.76
C ILE A 43 -0.87 6.88 -7.22
N GLY A 44 0.12 6.88 -8.12
CA GLY A 44 0.69 8.11 -8.68
C GLY A 44 1.92 8.56 -7.90
N GLY A 45 1.91 9.81 -7.46
CA GLY A 45 2.96 10.39 -6.62
C GLY A 45 3.68 11.56 -7.27
N SER A 46 3.83 12.65 -6.51
CA SER A 46 4.51 13.87 -6.97
C SER A 46 4.82 14.79 -5.79
N GLY A 47 5.89 15.56 -5.89
CA GLY A 47 6.28 16.53 -4.87
C GLY A 47 7.63 16.20 -4.24
N LYS A 48 7.90 16.76 -3.06
CA LYS A 48 9.11 16.47 -2.30
C LYS A 48 8.80 15.38 -1.26
N PRO A 49 9.57 14.28 -1.21
CA PRO A 49 9.43 13.27 -0.15
C PRO A 49 9.42 13.90 1.24
N ILE A 50 8.51 13.43 2.10
CA ILE A 50 8.36 13.99 3.45
C ILE A 50 9.36 13.40 4.45
N ASP A 51 9.83 12.18 4.22
CA ASP A 51 10.87 11.49 4.98
C ASP A 51 11.46 10.33 4.13
N GLY A 52 12.34 9.51 4.72
CA GLY A 52 12.98 8.40 4.01
C GLY A 52 12.09 7.19 3.73
N ILE A 53 10.82 7.18 4.17
CA ILE A 53 9.84 6.16 3.77
C ILE A 53 9.23 6.55 2.41
N ASP A 54 9.08 7.84 2.16
CA ASP A 54 8.43 8.43 0.98
C ASP A 54 9.39 8.74 -0.19
N GLU A 55 10.66 8.33 -0.08
CA GLU A 55 11.70 8.42 -1.11
C GLU A 55 11.67 7.23 -2.10
#